data_AF-A0A1H5BY26-F1
#
_entry.id   AF-A0A1H5BY26-F1
#
_cell.length_a   1.000
_cell.length_b   1.000
_cell.length_c   1.000
_cell.angle_alpha   90.00
_cell.angle_beta   90.00
_cell.angle_gamma   90.00
#
_symmetry.space_group_name_H-M   'P 1'
#
loop_
_entity.id
_entity.type
_entity.pdbx_description
1 polymer ?
#
loop_
_entity_poly.entity_id
_entity_poly.type
_entity_poly.pdbx_seq_one_letter_code
_entity_poly.pdbx_strand_id
1 'polypeptide(L)'
;MRDLLGHTSRSLTTVETYLDVAGDDSGPVDLVDAVAYYLAIAGALADTAAVAQRGRAAGAALGEDPMATLSALVARVPEQVRATPATALVRTPFGTMTLQGYLPTRTLELTVHTCDLAAALGVSADVPHDAVAETFAVIGGLAAAQGTAPAALLALTGRLPLPAGYSVL
;
A
#
# COMPACT_ATOMS: atom_id res chain seq x y z
N MET A 1 8.68 4.77 -16.56
CA MET A 1 9.24 3.57 -15.89
C MET A 1 9.89 3.92 -14.55
N ARG A 2 10.84 4.85 -14.50
CA ARG A 2 11.50 5.27 -13.24
C ARG A 2 10.53 5.83 -12.19
N ASP A 3 9.53 6.60 -12.62
CA ASP A 3 8.48 7.12 -11.71
C ASP A 3 7.62 6.02 -11.10
N LEU A 4 7.29 4.99 -11.89
CA LEU A 4 6.50 3.84 -11.43
C LEU A 4 7.32 2.98 -10.45
N LEU A 5 8.59 2.73 -10.76
CA LEU A 5 9.54 2.06 -9.85
C LEU A 5 9.70 2.82 -8.54
N GLY A 6 9.82 4.15 -8.61
CA GLY A 6 9.85 5.03 -7.44
C GLY A 6 8.56 4.99 -6.63
N HIS A 7 7.41 4.83 -7.28
CA HIS A 7 6.14 4.67 -6.59
C HIS A 7 6.06 3.33 -5.85
N THR A 8 6.40 2.22 -6.52
CA THR A 8 6.47 0.89 -5.90
C THR A 8 7.46 0.85 -4.74
N SER A 9 8.65 1.46 -4.87
CA SER A 9 9.65 1.46 -3.81
C SER A 9 9.22 2.22 -2.56
N ARG A 10 8.28 3.17 -2.68
CA ARG A 10 7.75 3.92 -1.52
C ARG A 10 7.00 3.03 -0.55
N SER A 11 6.39 1.94 -1.01
CA SER A 11 5.73 1.00 -0.12
C SER A 11 6.72 0.31 0.82
N LEU A 12 8.01 0.26 0.47
CA LEU A 12 9.12 -0.19 1.34
C LEU A 12 9.72 0.95 2.17
N THR A 13 10.10 2.07 1.54
CA THR A 13 10.77 3.17 2.26
C THR A 13 9.86 3.82 3.32
N THR A 14 8.54 3.83 3.10
CA THR A 14 7.59 4.37 4.09
C THR A 14 7.51 3.47 5.31
N VAL A 15 7.60 2.15 5.14
CA VAL A 15 7.71 1.21 6.27
C VAL A 15 8.96 1.50 7.08
N GLU A 16 10.11 1.58 6.40
CA GLU A 16 11.39 1.90 7.05
C GLU A 16 11.31 3.20 7.85
N THR A 17 10.78 4.27 7.24
CA THR A 17 10.60 5.57 7.92
C THR A 17 9.75 5.46 9.18
N TYR A 18 8.69 4.65 9.17
CA TYR A 18 7.81 4.49 10.32
C TYR A 18 8.39 3.56 11.38
N LEU A 19 9.21 2.58 10.99
CA LEU A 19 9.93 1.71 11.91
C LEU A 19 11.03 2.47 12.67
N ASP A 20 11.71 3.43 12.03
CA ASP A 20 12.78 4.23 12.66
C ASP A 20 12.30 5.04 13.87
N VAL A 21 10.99 5.34 13.92
CA VAL A 21 10.35 6.09 15.01
C VAL A 21 9.29 5.27 15.74
N ALA A 22 9.20 3.97 15.44
CA ALA A 22 8.28 3.07 16.12
C ALA A 22 8.73 2.87 17.57
N GLY A 23 7.75 2.86 18.47
CA GLY A 23 7.97 2.61 19.90
C GLY A 23 7.15 1.43 20.38
N ASP A 24 7.64 0.80 21.45
CA ASP A 24 6.92 -0.24 22.19
C ASP A 24 5.99 0.33 23.28
N ASP A 25 5.85 1.66 23.32
CA ASP A 25 5.01 2.36 24.28
C ASP A 25 3.53 1.98 24.09
N SER A 26 2.84 1.71 25.21
CA SER A 26 1.40 1.51 25.23
C SER A 26 0.67 2.85 25.04
N GLY A 27 0.37 3.17 23.79
CA GLY A 27 -0.40 4.35 23.39
C GLY A 27 -1.78 4.01 22.80
N PRO A 28 -2.68 4.99 22.65
CA PRO A 28 -3.94 4.79 21.95
C PRO A 28 -3.69 4.43 20.48
N VAL A 29 -4.53 3.53 19.95
CA VAL A 29 -4.59 3.19 18.53
C VAL A 29 -5.73 3.99 17.91
N ASP A 30 -5.39 4.94 17.03
CA ASP A 30 -6.35 5.80 16.33
C ASP A 30 -6.98 5.06 15.14
N LEU A 31 -6.18 4.24 14.45
CA LEU A 31 -6.57 3.50 13.25
C LEU A 31 -6.39 2.01 13.50
N VAL A 32 -7.51 1.27 13.53
CA VAL A 32 -7.53 -0.14 13.94
C VAL A 32 -6.91 -1.06 12.89
N ASP A 33 -7.09 -0.76 11.60
CA ASP A 33 -6.64 -1.58 10.49
C ASP A 33 -6.38 -0.77 9.21
N ALA A 34 -6.02 -1.47 8.14
CA ALA A 34 -5.79 -0.87 6.83
C ALA A 34 -7.03 -0.24 6.21
N VAL A 35 -8.25 -0.73 6.50
CA VAL A 35 -9.49 -0.13 6.00
C VAL A 35 -9.68 1.24 6.65
N ALA A 36 -9.53 1.33 7.98
CA ALA A 36 -9.57 2.59 8.71
C ALA A 36 -8.51 3.59 8.18
N TYR A 37 -7.30 3.11 7.88
CA TYR A 37 -6.26 3.92 7.25
C TYR A 37 -6.72 4.50 5.89
N TYR A 38 -7.20 3.66 4.98
CA TYR A 38 -7.62 4.11 3.65
C TYR A 38 -8.83 5.06 3.70
N LEU A 39 -9.77 4.84 4.63
CA LEU A 39 -10.88 5.76 4.85
C LEU A 39 -10.41 7.12 5.39
N ALA A 40 -9.41 7.14 6.28
CA ALA A 40 -8.85 8.38 6.82
C ALA A 40 -8.11 9.21 5.75
N ILE A 41 -7.52 8.57 4.74
CA ILE A 41 -6.78 9.27 3.67
C ILE A 41 -7.61 9.62 2.44
N ALA A 42 -8.81 9.05 2.27
CA ALA A 42 -9.64 9.26 1.07
C ALA A 42 -9.86 10.74 0.74
N GLY A 43 -10.00 11.61 1.76
CA GLY A 43 -10.10 13.07 1.58
C GLY A 43 -8.78 13.77 1.25
N ALA A 44 -7.64 13.19 1.62
CA ALA A 44 -6.29 13.73 1.39
C ALA A 44 -5.69 13.31 0.04
N LEU A 45 -6.20 12.23 -0.57
CA LEU A 45 -5.72 11.69 -1.86
C LEU A 45 -6.29 12.42 -3.09
N ALA A 46 -7.21 13.38 -2.92
CA ALA A 46 -7.79 14.13 -4.03
C ALA A 46 -6.76 14.96 -4.83
N ASP A 47 -5.58 15.25 -4.27
CA ASP A 47 -4.48 15.92 -4.96
C ASP A 47 -3.58 14.91 -5.71
N THR A 48 -4.04 14.51 -6.89
CA THR A 48 -3.33 13.62 -7.81
C THR A 48 -1.98 14.18 -8.28
N ALA A 49 -1.82 15.51 -8.34
CA ALA A 49 -0.58 16.15 -8.75
C ALA A 49 0.52 15.99 -7.68
N ALA A 50 0.17 16.14 -6.41
CA ALA A 50 1.08 15.91 -5.29
C ALA A 50 1.52 14.43 -5.20
N VAL A 51 0.62 13.48 -5.46
CA VAL A 51 0.95 12.04 -5.52
C VAL A 51 1.96 11.76 -6.65
N ALA A 52 1.71 12.29 -7.85
CA ALA A 52 2.63 12.13 -8.97
C ALA A 52 4.00 12.76 -8.71
N GLN A 53 4.05 13.95 -8.10
CA GLN A 53 5.31 14.60 -7.73
C GLN A 53 6.09 13.78 -6.70
N ARG A 54 5.41 13.20 -5.71
CA ARG A 54 6.01 12.29 -4.73
C ARG A 54 6.57 11.01 -5.37
N GLY A 55 5.91 10.49 -6.41
CA GLY A 55 6.42 9.38 -7.23
C GLY A 55 7.71 9.74 -7.96
N ARG A 56 7.74 10.90 -8.64
CA ARG A 56 8.95 11.42 -9.32
C ARG A 56 10.11 11.63 -8.35
N ALA A 57 9.85 12.23 -7.18
CA ALA A 57 10.88 12.46 -6.17
C ALA A 57 11.47 11.15 -5.63
N ALA A 58 10.62 10.15 -5.39
CA ALA A 58 11.08 8.82 -4.98
C ALA A 58 11.87 8.12 -6.10
N GLY A 59 11.41 8.23 -7.35
CA GLY A 59 12.14 7.72 -8.51
C GLY A 59 13.52 8.37 -8.67
N ALA A 60 13.66 9.66 -8.39
CA ALA A 60 14.96 10.34 -8.36
C ALA A 60 15.84 9.84 -7.21
N ALA A 61 15.28 9.64 -6.02
CA ALA A 61 16.00 9.15 -4.84
C ALA A 61 16.61 7.74 -5.00
N LEU A 62 16.14 6.96 -5.99
CA LEU A 62 16.76 5.67 -6.35
C LEU A 62 18.16 5.79 -7.00
N GLY A 63 18.64 6.99 -7.32
CA GLY A 63 20.01 7.22 -7.77
C GLY A 63 20.38 6.61 -9.14
N GLU A 64 21.68 6.58 -9.45
CA GLU A 64 22.15 6.13 -10.78
C GLU A 64 21.91 4.64 -11.05
N ASP A 65 21.83 3.82 -10.01
CA ASP A 65 21.48 2.39 -10.10
C ASP A 65 20.21 2.04 -9.28
N PRO A 66 19.02 2.28 -9.86
CA PRO A 66 17.75 2.01 -9.18
C PRO A 66 17.53 0.56 -8.81
N MET A 67 18.11 -0.37 -9.57
CA MET A 67 17.94 -1.80 -9.31
C MET A 67 18.75 -2.22 -8.10
N ALA A 68 20.01 -1.76 -7.99
CA ALA A 68 20.80 -2.00 -6.78
C ALA A 68 20.14 -1.38 -5.53
N THR A 69 19.64 -0.15 -5.63
CA THR A 69 18.94 0.51 -4.51
C THR A 69 17.67 -0.24 -4.12
N LEU A 70 16.86 -0.68 -5.08
CA LEU A 70 15.65 -1.45 -4.80
C LEU A 70 15.98 -2.82 -4.20
N SER A 71 16.97 -3.54 -4.72
CA SER A 71 17.42 -4.82 -4.15
C SER A 71 17.86 -4.67 -2.70
N ALA A 72 18.56 -3.57 -2.36
CA ALA A 72 18.92 -3.28 -0.98
C ALA A 72 17.71 -3.03 -0.07
N LEU A 73 16.68 -2.33 -0.57
CA LEU A 73 15.42 -2.12 0.17
C LEU A 73 14.67 -3.42 0.41
N VAL A 74 14.52 -4.25 -0.63
CA VAL A 74 13.83 -5.55 -0.57
C VAL A 74 14.51 -6.51 0.40
N ALA A 75 15.85 -6.44 0.54
CA ALA A 75 16.56 -7.23 1.52
C ALA A 75 16.40 -6.69 2.95
N ARG A 76 16.49 -5.37 3.15
CA ARG A 76 16.59 -4.75 4.47
C ARG A 76 15.24 -4.60 5.18
N VAL A 77 14.20 -4.13 4.49
CA VAL A 77 12.92 -3.80 5.12
C VAL A 77 12.24 -5.02 5.73
N PRO A 78 12.19 -6.21 5.07
CA PRO A 78 11.61 -7.40 5.69
C PRO A 78 12.36 -7.89 6.94
N GLU A 79 13.68 -7.67 7.04
CA GLU A 79 14.44 -7.97 8.26
C GLU A 79 14.02 -7.05 9.41
N GLN A 80 13.89 -5.75 9.15
CA GLN A 80 13.42 -4.78 10.15
C GLN A 80 12.00 -5.12 10.62
N VAL A 81 11.09 -5.42 9.69
CA VAL A 81 9.71 -5.84 10.03
C VAL A 81 9.72 -7.08 10.91
N ARG A 82 10.56 -8.08 10.63
CA ARG A 82 10.66 -9.29 11.46
C ARG A 82 11.27 -9.04 12.84
N ALA A 83 12.12 -8.02 12.97
CA ALA A 83 12.74 -7.65 14.24
C ALA A 83 11.82 -6.79 15.13
N THR A 84 10.75 -6.20 14.57
CA THR A 84 9.83 -5.32 15.30
C THR A 84 8.59 -6.09 15.78
N PRO A 85 8.12 -5.89 17.03
CA PRO A 85 6.87 -6.48 17.50
C PRO A 85 5.68 -6.10 16.61
N ALA A 86 4.80 -7.05 16.31
CA ALA A 86 3.58 -6.82 15.53
C ALA A 86 2.67 -5.72 16.15
N THR A 87 2.73 -5.58 17.47
CA THR A 87 1.98 -4.59 18.26
C THR A 87 2.68 -3.24 18.40
N ALA A 88 3.92 -3.09 17.91
CA ALA A 88 4.65 -1.83 17.96
C ALA A 88 3.83 -0.72 17.29
N LEU A 89 3.84 0.47 17.88
CA LEU A 89 3.04 1.58 17.37
C LEU A 89 3.82 2.35 16.29
N VAL A 90 3.24 2.38 15.09
CA VAL A 90 3.70 3.23 14.00
C VAL A 90 2.86 4.52 13.96
N ARG A 91 3.55 5.65 13.80
CA ARG A 91 2.91 6.98 13.79
C ARG A 91 2.81 7.46 12.36
N THR A 92 1.61 7.38 11.79
CA THR A 92 1.34 7.87 10.43
C THR A 92 0.85 9.32 10.47
N PRO A 93 0.89 10.06 9.35
CA PRO A 93 0.29 11.40 9.27
C PRO A 93 -1.22 11.45 9.60
N PHE A 94 -1.90 10.30 9.62
CA PHE A 94 -3.35 10.19 9.75
C PHE A 94 -3.80 9.58 11.09
N GLY A 95 -2.84 9.23 11.95
CA GLY A 95 -3.11 8.57 13.23
C GLY A 95 -2.11 7.46 13.52
N THR A 96 -2.11 7.05 14.79
CA THR A 96 -1.29 5.95 15.30
C THR A 96 -1.98 4.61 15.03
N MET A 97 -1.21 3.60 14.66
CA MET A 97 -1.69 2.22 14.50
C MET A 97 -0.61 1.21 14.86
N THR A 98 -1.00 -0.05 15.06
CA THR A 98 -0.04 -1.14 15.23
C THR A 98 0.65 -1.45 13.91
N LEU A 99 1.88 -1.98 13.97
CA LEU A 99 2.61 -2.43 12.79
C LEU A 99 1.79 -3.46 11.98
N GLN A 100 1.17 -4.43 12.66
CA GLN A 100 0.30 -5.42 12.01
C GLN A 100 -0.93 -4.79 11.34
N GLY A 101 -1.47 -3.69 11.88
CA GLY A 101 -2.58 -2.96 11.26
C GLY A 101 -2.12 -2.16 10.04
N TYR A 102 -0.86 -1.72 10.02
CA TYR A 102 -0.28 -0.91 8.97
C TYR A 102 0.20 -1.72 7.75
N LEU A 103 0.86 -2.86 7.97
CA LEU A 103 1.49 -3.64 6.89
C LEU A 103 0.55 -4.01 5.74
N PRO A 104 -0.74 -4.38 5.97
CA PRO A 104 -1.67 -4.68 4.87
C PRO A 104 -1.89 -3.49 3.92
N THR A 105 -1.70 -2.24 4.39
CA THR A 105 -1.74 -1.07 3.51
C THR A 105 -0.63 -1.10 2.47
N ARG A 106 0.56 -1.59 2.85
CA ARG A 106 1.76 -1.64 2.01
C ARG A 106 1.76 -2.88 1.12
N THR A 107 1.23 -4.00 1.61
CA THR A 107 0.99 -5.19 0.78
C THR A 107 0.04 -4.88 -0.36
N LEU A 108 -1.06 -4.15 -0.09
CA LEU A 108 -1.99 -3.71 -1.12
C LEU A 108 -1.28 -2.86 -2.18
N GLU A 109 -0.55 -1.82 -1.76
CA GLU A 109 0.16 -0.94 -2.70
C GLU A 109 1.18 -1.71 -3.55
N LEU A 110 2.02 -2.55 -2.92
CA LEU A 110 3.01 -3.35 -3.65
C LEU A 110 2.35 -4.29 -4.66
N THR A 111 1.24 -4.93 -4.28
CA THR A 111 0.48 -5.83 -5.14
C THR A 111 -0.09 -5.09 -6.35
N VAL A 112 -0.80 -3.99 -6.11
CA VAL A 112 -1.41 -3.17 -7.18
C VAL A 112 -0.34 -2.60 -8.10
N HIS A 113 0.74 -2.02 -7.56
CA HIS A 113 1.79 -1.43 -8.39
C HIS A 113 2.64 -2.46 -9.13
N THR A 114 2.74 -3.69 -8.63
CA THR A 114 3.33 -4.80 -9.40
C THR A 114 2.45 -5.14 -10.60
N CYS A 115 1.13 -5.17 -10.43
CA CYS A 115 0.18 -5.33 -11.53
C CYS A 115 0.27 -4.16 -12.54
N ASP A 116 0.35 -2.91 -12.06
CA ASP A 116 0.51 -1.73 -12.92
C ASP A 116 1.78 -1.82 -13.77
N LEU A 117 2.90 -2.22 -13.15
CA LEU A 117 4.18 -2.37 -13.83
C LEU A 117 4.13 -3.50 -14.86
N ALA A 118 3.57 -4.66 -14.50
CA ALA A 118 3.41 -5.77 -15.43
C ALA A 118 2.56 -5.38 -16.64
N ALA A 119 1.43 -4.70 -16.41
CA ALA A 119 0.56 -4.19 -17.47
C ALA A 119 1.29 -3.17 -18.38
N ALA A 120 2.04 -2.24 -17.80
CA ALA A 120 2.81 -1.25 -18.55
C ALA A 120 3.94 -1.89 -19.40
N LEU A 121 4.47 -3.03 -18.97
CA LEU A 121 5.48 -3.81 -19.68
C LEU A 121 4.90 -4.84 -20.66
N GLY A 122 3.58 -5.05 -20.66
CA GLY A 122 2.92 -6.07 -21.48
C GLY A 122 3.25 -7.50 -21.06
N VAL A 123 3.53 -7.72 -19.77
CA VAL A 123 3.82 -9.05 -19.19
C VAL A 123 2.77 -9.43 -18.16
N SER A 124 2.66 -10.72 -17.84
CA SER A 124 1.81 -11.18 -16.74
C SER A 124 2.40 -10.77 -15.40
N ALA A 125 1.57 -10.28 -14.50
CA ALA A 125 1.98 -10.01 -13.12
C ALA A 125 2.24 -11.33 -12.39
N ASP A 126 3.38 -11.42 -11.70
CA ASP A 126 3.70 -12.50 -10.78
C ASP A 126 3.64 -11.95 -9.35
N VAL A 127 2.50 -12.14 -8.70
CA VAL A 127 2.24 -11.65 -7.34
C VAL A 127 2.00 -12.85 -6.41
N PRO A 128 2.63 -12.89 -5.22
CA PRO A 128 2.40 -13.96 -4.26
C PRO A 128 0.93 -14.11 -3.88
N HIS A 129 0.47 -15.36 -3.78
CA HIS A 129 -0.93 -15.68 -3.46
C HIS A 129 -1.43 -14.98 -2.18
N ASP A 130 -0.62 -14.99 -1.12
CA ASP A 130 -1.02 -14.41 0.17
C ASP A 130 -1.13 -12.88 0.09
N ALA A 131 -0.29 -12.23 -0.72
CA ALA A 131 -0.39 -10.79 -0.96
C ALA A 131 -1.66 -10.43 -1.75
N VAL A 132 -2.06 -11.28 -2.71
CA VAL A 132 -3.34 -11.14 -3.42
C VAL A 132 -4.52 -11.30 -2.46
N ALA A 133 -4.50 -12.32 -1.61
CA ALA A 133 -5.57 -12.57 -0.64
C ALA A 133 -5.73 -11.41 0.36
N GLU A 134 -4.63 -10.91 0.94
CA GLU A 134 -4.64 -9.76 1.84
C GLU A 134 -5.13 -8.48 1.14
N THR A 135 -4.68 -8.26 -0.10
CA THR A 135 -5.15 -7.13 -0.94
C THR A 135 -6.65 -7.17 -1.15
N PHE A 136 -7.22 -8.33 -1.49
CA PHE A 136 -8.66 -8.49 -1.66
C PHE A 136 -9.44 -8.30 -0.36
N ALA A 137 -8.88 -8.70 0.80
CA ALA A 137 -9.51 -8.47 2.09
C ALA A 137 -9.66 -6.96 2.37
N VAL A 138 -8.62 -6.17 2.10
CA VAL A 138 -8.66 -4.70 2.28
C VAL A 138 -9.61 -4.04 1.27
N ILE A 139 -9.53 -4.40 -0.02
CA ILE A 139 -10.42 -3.87 -1.08
C ILE A 139 -11.89 -4.19 -0.78
N GLY A 140 -12.19 -5.42 -0.36
CA GLY A 140 -13.54 -5.83 0.03
C GLY A 140 -14.05 -5.07 1.26
N GLY A 141 -13.19 -4.87 2.26
CA GLY A 141 -13.49 -4.05 3.44
C GLY A 141 -13.81 -2.60 3.08
N LEU A 142 -13.04 -2.00 2.16
CA LEU A 142 -13.30 -0.65 1.65
C LEU A 142 -14.61 -0.57 0.87
N ALA A 143 -14.89 -1.52 -0.02
CA ALA A 143 -16.15 -1.59 -0.75
C ALA A 143 -17.35 -1.67 0.21
N ALA A 144 -17.23 -2.46 1.28
CA ALA A 144 -18.27 -2.58 2.30
C ALA A 144 -18.46 -1.26 3.07
N ALA A 145 -17.38 -0.65 3.56
CA ALA A 145 -17.42 0.59 4.33
C ALA A 145 -17.94 1.79 3.52
N GLN A 146 -17.68 1.82 2.21
CA GLN A 146 -18.13 2.86 1.30
C GLN A 146 -19.55 2.61 0.73
N GLY A 147 -20.17 1.47 1.04
CA GLY A 147 -21.50 1.10 0.54
C GLY A 147 -21.53 0.68 -0.94
N THR A 148 -20.38 0.34 -1.53
CA THR A 148 -20.24 -0.02 -2.94
C THR A 148 -20.06 -1.53 -3.17
N ALA A 149 -20.00 -2.33 -2.10
CA ALA A 149 -19.82 -3.78 -2.15
C ALA A 149 -20.80 -4.53 -3.07
N PRO A 150 -22.11 -4.19 -3.17
CA PRO A 150 -23.01 -4.91 -4.09
C PRO A 150 -22.55 -4.85 -5.56
N ALA A 151 -22.03 -3.71 -6.02
CA ALA A 151 -21.52 -3.56 -7.37
C ALA A 151 -20.25 -4.42 -7.59
N ALA A 152 -19.31 -4.40 -6.65
CA ALA A 152 -18.13 -5.24 -6.68
C ALA A 152 -18.48 -6.74 -6.67
N LEU A 153 -19.41 -7.17 -5.81
CA LEU A 153 -19.84 -8.56 -5.73
C LEU A 153 -20.49 -9.04 -7.02
N LEU A 154 -21.39 -8.25 -7.61
CA LEU A 154 -22.02 -8.58 -8.89
C LEU A 154 -20.98 -8.69 -10.00
N ALA A 155 -19.93 -7.85 -9.98
CA ALA A 155 -18.89 -7.88 -11.00
C ALA A 155 -17.89 -9.02 -10.83
N LEU A 156 -17.31 -9.19 -9.65
CA LEU A 156 -16.32 -10.22 -9.36
C LEU A 156 -16.90 -11.64 -9.46
N THR A 157 -18.23 -11.76 -9.40
CA THR A 157 -18.92 -13.03 -9.61
C THR A 157 -19.54 -13.14 -11.03
N GLY A 158 -19.30 -12.19 -11.92
CA GLY A 158 -19.67 -12.28 -13.34
C GLY A 158 -21.15 -12.06 -13.65
N ARG A 159 -21.92 -11.41 -12.77
CA ARG A 159 -23.34 -11.07 -13.01
C ARG A 159 -23.51 -9.74 -13.74
N LEU A 160 -22.63 -8.77 -13.51
CA LEU A 160 -22.66 -7.45 -14.16
C LEU A 160 -21.23 -6.95 -14.41
N PRO A 161 -20.99 -6.01 -15.34
CA PRO A 161 -19.69 -5.33 -15.40
C PRO A 161 -19.48 -4.41 -14.19
N LEU A 162 -18.22 -4.08 -13.88
CA LEU A 162 -17.92 -2.97 -12.96
C LEU A 162 -18.39 -1.65 -13.59
N PRO A 163 -18.98 -0.73 -12.81
CA PRO A 163 -19.29 0.62 -13.28
C PRO A 163 -18.05 1.34 -13.81
N ALA A 164 -18.22 2.19 -14.84
CA ALA A 164 -17.13 3.00 -15.35
C ALA A 164 -16.58 3.93 -14.25
N GLY A 165 -15.25 3.93 -14.08
CA GLY A 165 -14.58 4.72 -13.04
C GLY A 165 -14.72 4.15 -11.62
N TYR A 166 -15.20 2.92 -11.46
CA TYR A 166 -15.27 2.27 -10.15
C TYR A 166 -13.88 2.15 -9.50
N SER A 167 -13.75 2.69 -8.30
CA SER A 167 -12.59 2.52 -7.43
C SER A 167 -13.06 2.51 -5.98
N VAL A 168 -12.34 1.78 -5.13
CA VAL A 168 -12.45 1.88 -3.66
C VAL A 168 -11.23 2.56 -3.04
N LEU A 169 -10.25 2.91 -3.86
CA LEU A 169 -9.02 3.64 -3.55
C LEU A 169 -9.10 5.08 -4.06
#